data_AF-A0A6S7L637-F1
#
_entry.id   AF-A0A6S7L637-F1
#
_cell.length_a   1.000
_cell.length_b   1.000
_cell.length_c   1.000
_cell.angle_alpha   90.00
_cell.angle_beta   90.00
_cell.angle_gamma   90.00
#
_symmetry.space_group_name_H-M   'P 1'
#
loop_
_entity.id
_entity.type
_entity.pdbx_description
1 polymer ?
#
loop_
_entity_poly.entity_id
_entity_poly.type
_entity_poly.pdbx_seq_one_letter_code
_entity_poly.pdbx_strand_id
1 'polypeptide(L)'
;MGTEDWIAVESHPFNPILFGTDDATVCYKKESDIQAAGMVAFYIVTKGEHPFGGKPDRLRNLLDGNPVYLDKLKKYPAAKDLISWMLNHDPKDRPSAEQALKHPYLQSKEQLFEMLCKMGNQEEIKAGDNNSAVVRELNNDPINWKTRMRPDVLKYLCTDFMNGKPKKFSYKSSWTECLRLIRNVNQHWHNRPRPLPQPEAFYVVGDPQEYFLNLFPNLPVDVHRIVRSCDWKERPDLKEYFT
;
A
#
# COMPACT_ATOMS: atom_id res chain seq x y z
N MET A 1 1.62 34.00 -3.06
CA MET A 1 2.02 33.60 -4.43
C MET A 1 2.79 32.30 -4.32
N GLY A 2 2.19 31.18 -4.75
CA GLY A 2 2.97 29.96 -5.00
C GLY A 2 3.81 30.13 -6.26
N THR A 3 4.91 29.39 -6.38
CA THR A 3 5.63 29.30 -7.66
C THR A 3 4.73 28.60 -8.67
N GLU A 4 4.45 29.23 -9.82
CA GLU A 4 3.42 28.81 -10.80
C GLU A 4 3.45 27.30 -11.13
N ASP A 5 4.65 26.73 -11.23
CA ASP A 5 4.85 25.32 -11.58
C ASP A 5 4.36 24.31 -10.51
N TRP A 6 4.07 24.76 -9.29
CA TRP A 6 3.74 23.90 -8.13
C TRP A 6 2.34 24.17 -7.58
N ILE A 7 1.54 24.95 -8.32
CA ILE A 7 0.15 25.23 -7.96
C ILE A 7 -0.72 24.06 -8.45
N ALA A 8 -1.66 23.63 -7.60
CA ALA A 8 -2.60 22.59 -7.99
C ALA A 8 -3.46 23.02 -9.19
N VAL A 9 -3.90 22.05 -10.00
CA VAL A 9 -4.61 22.28 -11.26
C VAL A 9 -5.84 23.17 -11.09
N GLU A 10 -6.62 22.98 -10.02
CA GLU A 10 -7.83 23.75 -9.72
C GLU A 10 -7.56 25.14 -9.15
N SER A 11 -6.34 25.41 -8.68
CA SER A 11 -5.91 26.73 -8.19
C SER A 11 -5.08 27.50 -9.23
N HIS A 12 -4.85 26.92 -10.40
CA HIS A 12 -4.02 27.52 -11.44
C HIS A 12 -4.78 28.67 -12.14
N PRO A 13 -4.20 29.87 -12.26
CA PRO A 13 -4.89 31.03 -12.86
C PRO A 13 -5.24 30.85 -14.34
N PHE A 14 -4.57 29.93 -15.03
CA PHE A 14 -4.87 29.56 -16.41
C PHE A 14 -5.87 28.40 -16.54
N ASN A 15 -6.52 27.96 -15.47
CA ASN A 15 -7.54 26.93 -15.54
C ASN A 15 -8.84 27.48 -16.17
N PRO A 16 -9.32 26.93 -17.30
CA PRO A 16 -10.54 27.35 -18.01
C PRO A 16 -11.78 27.48 -17.11
N ILE A 17 -11.90 26.63 -16.08
CA ILE A 17 -13.05 26.60 -15.18
C ILE A 17 -13.15 27.88 -14.34
N LEU A 18 -12.01 28.54 -14.07
CA LEU A 18 -11.96 29.80 -13.31
C LEU A 18 -12.20 31.04 -14.18
N PHE A 19 -12.13 30.94 -15.50
CA PHE A 19 -12.24 32.08 -16.43
C PHE A 19 -13.66 32.62 -16.68
N GLY A 20 -14.66 32.21 -15.89
CA GLY A 20 -16.06 32.57 -16.14
C GLY A 20 -16.94 32.85 -14.91
N THR A 21 -16.37 32.90 -13.71
CA THR A 21 -17.11 33.27 -12.50
C THR A 21 -16.61 34.61 -11.99
N ASP A 22 -17.48 35.61 -11.92
CA ASP A 22 -17.20 36.95 -11.37
C ASP A 22 -16.81 36.94 -9.87
N ASP A 23 -16.82 35.75 -9.25
CA ASP A 23 -16.31 35.46 -7.92
C ASP A 23 -15.14 34.46 -7.98
N ALA A 24 -14.12 34.76 -8.80
CA ALA A 24 -12.89 33.98 -8.89
C ALA A 24 -11.99 34.21 -7.66
N THR A 25 -12.51 33.99 -6.46
CA THR A 25 -11.66 33.75 -5.30
C THR A 25 -10.99 32.39 -5.53
N VAL A 26 -9.68 32.38 -5.77
CA VAL A 26 -8.87 31.17 -5.78
C VAL A 26 -9.05 30.48 -4.43
N CYS A 27 -9.98 29.54 -4.37
CA CYS A 27 -10.25 28.80 -3.16
C CYS A 27 -9.15 27.75 -3.03
N TYR A 28 -8.10 28.10 -2.29
CA TYR A 28 -7.09 27.15 -1.83
C TYR A 28 -7.80 26.15 -0.92
N LYS A 29 -7.90 24.90 -1.37
CA LYS A 29 -8.54 23.83 -0.61
C LYS A 29 -7.49 22.85 -0.13
N LYS A 30 -7.84 22.05 0.88
CA LYS A 30 -6.93 21.04 1.46
C LYS A 30 -6.40 20.08 0.40
N GLU A 31 -7.22 19.77 -0.61
CA GLU A 31 -6.89 18.88 -1.71
C GLU A 31 -5.85 19.49 -2.68
N SER A 32 -5.79 20.82 -2.76
CA SER A 32 -4.79 21.54 -3.54
C SER A 32 -3.40 21.38 -2.92
N ASP A 33 -3.32 21.47 -1.59
CA ASP A 33 -2.08 21.22 -0.85
C ASP A 33 -1.59 19.78 -1.02
N ILE A 34 -2.51 18.81 -1.13
CA ILE A 34 -2.16 17.40 -1.39
C ILE A 34 -1.51 17.22 -2.76
N GLN A 35 -2.03 17.86 -3.82
CA GLN A 35 -1.41 17.78 -5.14
C GLN A 35 -0.03 18.45 -5.15
N ALA A 36 0.09 19.62 -4.51
CA ALA A 36 1.37 20.31 -4.36
C ALA A 36 2.40 19.45 -3.60
N ALA A 37 1.99 18.85 -2.47
CA ALA A 37 2.81 17.92 -1.70
C ALA A 37 3.20 16.68 -2.52
N GLY A 38 2.29 16.15 -3.36
CA GLY A 38 2.57 15.05 -4.28
C GLY A 38 3.65 15.40 -5.31
N MET A 39 3.61 16.62 -5.87
CA MET A 39 4.64 17.13 -6.78
C MET A 39 5.99 17.24 -6.06
N VAL A 40 6.01 17.80 -4.86
CA VAL A 40 7.24 17.93 -4.05
C VAL A 40 7.81 16.56 -3.67
N ALA A 41 6.96 15.61 -3.25
CA ALA A 41 7.38 14.25 -2.94
C ALA A 41 8.01 13.57 -4.17
N PHE A 42 7.41 13.72 -5.35
CA PHE A 42 8.00 13.24 -6.60
C PHE A 42 9.38 13.85 -6.86
N TYR A 43 9.51 15.17 -6.69
CA TYR A 43 10.78 15.87 -6.87
C TYR A 43 11.89 15.37 -5.95
N ILE A 44 11.57 15.11 -4.68
CA ILE A 44 12.52 14.56 -3.71
C ILE A 44 12.95 13.15 -4.13
N VAL A 45 12.00 12.26 -4.43
CA VAL A 45 12.31 10.85 -4.76
C VAL A 45 13.09 10.73 -6.07
N THR A 46 12.79 11.59 -7.05
CA THR A 46 13.51 11.64 -8.34
C THR A 46 14.77 12.51 -8.33
N LYS A 47 15.05 13.19 -7.23
CA LYS A 47 16.21 14.09 -7.05
C LYS A 47 16.24 15.25 -8.05
N GLY A 48 15.09 15.86 -8.34
CA GLY A 48 15.06 17.12 -9.08
C GLY A 48 14.00 17.23 -10.18
N GLU A 49 13.20 16.18 -10.41
CA GLU A 49 12.28 16.17 -11.56
C GLU A 49 10.86 16.54 -11.16
N HIS A 50 10.08 17.01 -12.13
CA HIS A 50 8.68 17.35 -11.93
C HIS A 50 7.79 16.24 -12.52
N PRO A 51 6.71 15.79 -11.84
CA PRO A 51 5.90 14.68 -12.33
C PRO A 51 5.25 14.97 -13.69
N PHE A 52 4.92 16.23 -13.96
CA PHE A 52 4.34 16.70 -15.22
C PHE A 52 5.39 17.05 -16.30
N GLY A 53 6.66 16.72 -16.09
CA GLY A 53 7.72 16.87 -17.09
C GLY A 53 8.46 18.21 -17.08
N GLY A 54 9.28 18.42 -18.11
CA GLY A 54 10.06 19.64 -18.34
C GLY A 54 9.25 20.78 -18.95
N LYS A 55 9.77 22.00 -18.89
CA LYS A 55 9.25 23.13 -19.66
C LYS A 55 9.57 22.94 -21.15
N PRO A 56 8.71 23.39 -22.08
CA PRO A 56 7.49 24.19 -21.85
C PRO A 56 6.21 23.38 -21.61
N ASP A 57 6.19 22.08 -21.88
CA ASP A 57 4.96 21.26 -21.88
C ASP A 57 4.34 21.02 -20.50
N ARG A 58 5.10 21.28 -19.42
CA ARG A 58 4.68 21.02 -18.03
C ARG A 58 3.29 21.57 -17.70
N LEU A 59 2.99 22.82 -18.04
CA LEU A 59 1.72 23.44 -17.70
C LEU A 59 0.56 22.72 -18.41
N ARG A 60 0.72 22.39 -19.70
CA ARG A 60 -0.29 21.62 -20.44
C ARG A 60 -0.53 20.27 -19.77
N ASN A 61 0.54 19.54 -19.45
CA ASN A 61 0.44 18.24 -18.79
C ASN A 61 -0.24 18.34 -17.41
N LEU A 62 0.01 19.40 -16.64
CA LEU A 62 -0.66 19.65 -15.36
C LEU A 62 -2.17 19.90 -15.55
N LEU A 63 -2.53 20.79 -16.48
CA LEU A 63 -3.93 21.12 -16.78
C LEU A 63 -4.70 19.90 -17.30
N ASP A 64 -4.05 19.08 -18.12
CA ASP A 64 -4.60 17.82 -18.67
C ASP A 64 -4.60 16.67 -17.64
N GLY A 65 -4.04 16.85 -16.45
CA GLY A 65 -3.97 15.80 -15.44
C GLY A 65 -3.05 14.62 -15.81
N ASN A 66 -2.02 14.87 -16.61
CA ASN A 66 -1.15 13.86 -17.20
C ASN A 66 0.28 13.90 -16.62
N PRO A 67 0.57 13.21 -15.50
CA PRO A 67 1.90 13.15 -14.91
C PRO A 67 2.86 12.25 -15.72
N VAL A 68 3.37 12.77 -16.85
CA VAL A 68 4.18 12.03 -17.84
C VAL A 68 5.45 11.37 -17.30
N TYR A 69 5.99 11.79 -16.15
CA TYR A 69 7.20 11.22 -15.55
C TYR A 69 6.93 10.24 -14.41
N LEU A 70 5.68 9.90 -14.12
CA LEU A 70 5.31 9.00 -13.01
C LEU A 70 6.01 7.63 -13.07
N ASP A 71 6.28 7.11 -14.28
CA ASP A 71 6.99 5.84 -14.49
C ASP A 71 8.46 5.84 -14.06
N LYS A 72 9.05 7.01 -13.77
CA LYS A 72 10.39 7.09 -13.18
C LYS A 72 10.42 6.49 -11.77
N LEU A 73 9.27 6.39 -11.11
CA LEU A 73 9.10 5.72 -9.83
C LEU A 73 8.91 4.19 -9.94
N LYS A 74 9.05 3.58 -11.12
CA LYS A 74 8.84 2.12 -11.30
C LYS A 74 9.64 1.21 -10.35
N LYS A 75 10.81 1.68 -9.89
CA LYS A 75 11.65 0.95 -8.93
C LYS A 75 11.18 1.10 -7.47
N TYR A 76 10.26 2.02 -7.21
CA TYR A 76 9.71 2.35 -5.91
C TYR A 76 8.17 2.25 -5.96
N PRO A 77 7.61 1.03 -6.08
CA PRO A 77 6.18 0.84 -6.33
C PRO A 77 5.30 1.46 -5.23
N ALA A 78 5.71 1.39 -3.96
CA ALA A 78 5.00 2.04 -2.86
C ALA A 78 4.99 3.58 -2.97
N ALA A 79 6.12 4.19 -3.36
CA ALA A 79 6.18 5.63 -3.61
C ALA A 79 5.32 6.03 -4.80
N LYS A 80 5.37 5.23 -5.88
CA LYS A 80 4.55 5.43 -7.07
C LYS A 80 3.06 5.40 -6.71
N ASP A 81 2.59 4.42 -5.94
CA ASP A 81 1.18 4.33 -5.53
C ASP A 81 0.71 5.59 -4.78
N LEU A 82 1.45 6.00 -3.75
CA LEU A 82 1.14 7.20 -2.96
C LEU A 82 1.11 8.47 -3.81
N ILE A 83 2.18 8.71 -4.56
CA ILE A 83 2.31 9.93 -5.36
C ILE A 83 1.25 9.96 -6.45
N SER A 84 0.93 8.83 -7.09
CA SER A 84 -0.17 8.76 -8.07
C SER A 84 -1.49 9.16 -7.43
N TRP A 85 -1.78 8.67 -6.22
CA TRP A 85 -3.01 8.98 -5.49
C TRP A 85 -3.10 10.47 -5.12
N MET A 86 -2.00 11.06 -4.66
CA MET A 86 -1.91 12.50 -4.35
C MET A 86 -2.03 13.40 -5.59
N LEU A 87 -1.59 12.90 -6.75
CA LEU A 87 -1.59 13.63 -8.02
C LEU A 87 -2.85 13.41 -8.87
N ASN A 88 -3.88 12.73 -8.34
CA ASN A 88 -5.14 12.56 -9.04
C ASN A 88 -5.68 13.90 -9.55
N HIS A 89 -6.16 13.90 -10.80
CA HIS A 89 -6.61 15.13 -11.46
C HIS A 89 -7.83 15.72 -10.75
N ASP A 90 -8.85 14.90 -10.50
CA ASP A 90 -10.00 15.29 -9.67
C ASP A 90 -9.56 15.44 -8.20
N PRO A 91 -9.70 16.64 -7.58
CA PRO A 91 -9.40 16.85 -6.18
C PRO A 91 -10.12 15.87 -5.23
N LYS A 92 -11.31 15.38 -5.58
CA LYS A 92 -12.11 14.47 -4.73
C LYS A 92 -11.51 13.07 -4.62
N ASP A 93 -10.73 12.67 -5.62
CA ASP A 93 -10.07 11.36 -5.66
C ASP A 93 -8.68 11.39 -4.98
N ARG A 94 -8.24 12.56 -4.52
CA ARG A 94 -7.00 12.71 -3.74
C ARG A 94 -7.22 12.27 -2.29
N PRO A 95 -6.20 11.72 -1.62
CA PRO A 95 -6.28 11.43 -0.20
C PRO A 95 -6.37 12.71 0.63
N SER A 96 -6.95 12.62 1.82
CA SER A 96 -6.67 13.60 2.88
C SER A 96 -5.21 13.48 3.35
N ALA A 97 -4.69 14.49 4.05
CA ALA A 97 -3.34 14.42 4.62
C ALA A 97 -3.20 13.25 5.60
N GLU A 98 -4.23 12.97 6.39
CA GLU A 98 -4.26 11.84 7.33
C GLU A 98 -4.24 10.49 6.60
N GLN A 99 -5.03 10.35 5.53
CA GLN A 99 -5.03 9.16 4.69
C GLN A 99 -3.68 8.95 3.99
N ALA A 100 -3.06 10.03 3.49
CA ALA A 100 -1.75 9.96 2.85
C ALA A 100 -0.66 9.51 3.84
N LEU A 101 -0.70 9.98 5.09
CA LEU A 101 0.23 9.56 6.14
C LEU A 101 0.08 8.08 6.49
N LYS A 102 -1.14 7.53 6.41
CA LYS A 102 -1.43 6.09 6.64
C LYS A 102 -1.01 5.18 5.48
N HIS A 103 -0.59 5.75 4.36
CA HIS A 103 -0.17 4.97 3.20
C HIS A 103 1.07 4.10 3.52
N PRO A 104 1.17 2.85 3.01
CA PRO A 104 2.25 1.93 3.33
C PRO A 104 3.68 2.41 3.06
N TYR A 105 3.85 3.41 2.20
CA TYR A 105 5.14 4.04 1.92
C TYR A 105 5.70 4.81 3.13
N LEU A 106 4.83 5.34 3.99
CA LEU A 106 5.19 6.17 5.14
C LEU A 106 5.03 5.46 6.49
N GLN A 107 4.41 4.29 6.49
CA GLN A 107 4.17 3.51 7.71
C GLN A 107 5.40 2.70 8.14
N SER A 108 5.51 2.46 9.44
CA SER A 108 6.54 1.59 10.01
C SER A 108 6.31 0.12 9.63
N LYS A 109 7.38 -0.69 9.66
CA LYS A 109 7.27 -2.13 9.37
C LYS A 109 6.28 -2.81 10.33
N GLU A 110 6.24 -2.37 11.57
CA GLU A 110 5.34 -2.85 12.61
C GLU A 110 3.88 -2.64 12.20
N GLN A 111 3.53 -1.42 11.80
CA GLN A 111 2.18 -1.08 11.34
C GLN A 111 1.79 -1.87 10.07
N LEU A 112 2.70 -2.00 9.11
CA LEU A 112 2.45 -2.78 7.89
C LEU A 112 2.16 -4.25 8.22
N PHE A 113 2.99 -4.84 9.08
CA PHE A 113 2.85 -6.24 9.44
C PHE A 113 1.60 -6.50 10.27
N GLU A 114 1.26 -5.58 11.18
CA GLU A 114 0.02 -5.67 11.94
C GLU A 114 -1.21 -5.59 11.01
N MET A 115 -1.25 -4.63 10.07
CA MET A 115 -2.31 -4.54 9.07
C MET A 115 -2.49 -5.86 8.30
N LEU A 116 -1.41 -6.49 7.85
CA LEU A 116 -1.47 -7.80 7.18
C LEU A 116 -2.04 -8.90 8.10
N CYS A 117 -1.68 -8.90 9.38
CA CYS A 117 -2.23 -9.82 10.36
C CYS A 117 -3.74 -9.59 10.60
N LYS A 118 -4.20 -8.34 10.69
CA LYS A 118 -5.62 -7.99 10.82
C LYS A 118 -6.41 -8.38 9.57
N MET A 119 -5.81 -8.21 8.39
CA MET A 119 -6.39 -8.71 7.15
C MET A 119 -6.53 -10.23 7.14
N GLY A 120 -5.51 -10.96 7.59
CA GLY A 120 -5.58 -12.42 7.78
C GLY A 120 -6.62 -12.87 8.82
N ASN A 121 -7.13 -11.95 9.66
CA ASN A 121 -8.19 -12.20 10.64
C ASN A 121 -9.61 -11.96 10.12
N GLN A 122 -9.79 -11.35 8.95
CA GLN A 122 -11.12 -11.10 8.40
C GLN A 122 -11.83 -12.42 8.07
N GLU A 123 -13.12 -12.53 8.38
CA GLU A 123 -13.87 -13.78 8.23
C GLU A 123 -13.95 -14.24 6.77
N GLU A 124 -14.11 -13.30 5.83
CA GLU A 124 -14.13 -13.58 4.40
C GLU A 124 -12.77 -14.13 3.90
N ILE A 125 -11.67 -13.65 4.49
CA ILE A 125 -10.31 -14.14 4.19
C ILE A 125 -10.12 -15.56 4.75
N LYS A 126 -10.59 -15.82 5.97
CA LYS A 126 -10.53 -17.15 6.59
C LYS A 126 -11.40 -18.17 5.85
N ALA A 127 -12.58 -17.74 5.40
CA ALA A 127 -13.53 -18.57 4.65
C ALA A 127 -13.11 -18.77 3.18
N GLY A 128 -12.25 -17.89 2.64
CA GLY A 128 -11.96 -17.85 1.21
C GLY A 128 -13.21 -17.49 0.40
N ASP A 129 -14.00 -16.55 0.90
CA ASP A 129 -15.30 -16.19 0.32
C ASP A 129 -15.14 -15.38 -0.98
N ASN A 130 -15.27 -16.06 -2.11
CA ASN A 130 -15.18 -15.44 -3.44
C ASN A 130 -16.37 -14.51 -3.77
N ASN A 131 -17.40 -14.41 -2.92
CA ASN A 131 -18.41 -13.37 -3.09
C ASN A 131 -17.88 -11.98 -2.66
N SER A 132 -16.88 -11.94 -1.77
CA SER A 132 -16.21 -10.70 -1.39
C SER A 132 -15.37 -10.15 -2.54
N ALA A 133 -15.61 -8.87 -2.89
CA ALA A 133 -14.81 -8.17 -3.89
C ALA A 133 -13.33 -8.09 -3.47
N VAL A 134 -13.05 -7.83 -2.19
CA VAL A 134 -11.69 -7.76 -1.64
C VAL A 134 -10.97 -9.09 -1.79
N VAL A 135 -11.64 -10.22 -1.48
CA VAL A 135 -11.07 -11.57 -1.63
C VAL A 135 -10.73 -11.86 -3.09
N ARG A 136 -11.64 -11.53 -4.01
CA ARG A 136 -11.42 -11.71 -5.45
C ARG A 136 -10.26 -10.87 -5.95
N GLU A 137 -10.20 -9.59 -5.59
CA GLU A 137 -9.17 -8.67 -6.05
C GLU A 137 -7.78 -9.06 -5.52
N LEU A 138 -7.68 -9.43 -4.23
CA LEU A 138 -6.44 -9.95 -3.65
C LEU A 138 -5.93 -11.21 -4.38
N ASN A 139 -6.85 -12.09 -4.79
CA ASN A 139 -6.50 -13.35 -5.46
C ASN A 139 -6.46 -13.24 -6.99
N ASN A 140 -6.63 -12.05 -7.57
CA ASN A 140 -6.59 -11.85 -9.01
C ASN A 140 -5.16 -11.95 -9.57
N ASP A 141 -4.14 -11.79 -8.72
CA ASP A 141 -2.75 -12.02 -9.09
C ASP A 141 -2.47 -13.53 -9.26
N PRO A 142 -2.04 -13.99 -10.45
CA PRO A 142 -1.76 -15.41 -10.71
C PRO A 142 -0.49 -15.92 -10.01
N ILE A 143 0.29 -15.05 -9.36
CA ILE A 143 1.53 -15.45 -8.68
C ILE A 143 1.23 -16.40 -7.53
N ASN A 144 1.83 -17.60 -7.60
CA ASN A 144 1.89 -18.52 -6.47
C ASN A 144 2.93 -18.02 -5.45
N TRP A 145 2.49 -17.38 -4.38
CA TRP A 145 3.38 -16.81 -3.35
C TRP A 145 4.36 -17.83 -2.75
N LYS A 146 4.01 -19.13 -2.73
CA LYS A 146 4.87 -20.18 -2.16
C LYS A 146 6.16 -20.37 -2.94
N THR A 147 6.19 -20.06 -4.24
CA THR A 147 7.40 -20.23 -5.07
C THR A 147 8.50 -19.25 -4.68
N ARG A 148 8.17 -18.19 -3.92
CA ARG A 148 9.15 -17.27 -3.35
C ARG A 148 9.84 -17.81 -2.11
N MET A 149 9.37 -18.91 -1.53
CA MET A 149 9.87 -19.47 -0.28
C MET A 149 10.65 -20.77 -0.50
N ARG A 150 11.71 -20.96 0.27
CA ARG A 150 12.42 -22.24 0.33
C ARG A 150 11.46 -23.33 0.89
N PRO A 151 11.39 -24.55 0.31
CA PRO A 151 10.40 -25.56 0.71
C PRO A 151 10.44 -25.97 2.19
N ASP A 152 11.63 -26.06 2.78
CA ASP A 152 11.86 -26.36 4.20
C ASP A 152 11.41 -25.22 5.13
N VAL A 153 11.63 -23.96 4.74
CA VAL A 153 11.16 -22.76 5.45
C VAL A 153 9.64 -22.70 5.39
N LEU A 154 9.04 -22.94 4.23
CA LEU A 154 7.59 -23.02 4.09
C LEU A 154 7.01 -24.14 4.96
N LYS A 155 7.59 -25.35 4.93
CA LYS A 155 7.18 -26.47 5.78
C LYS A 155 7.25 -26.12 7.27
N TYR A 156 8.31 -25.40 7.66
CA TYR A 156 8.49 -24.93 9.02
C TYR A 156 7.42 -23.90 9.42
N LEU A 157 7.20 -22.87 8.61
CA LEU A 157 6.21 -21.82 8.90
C LEU A 157 4.78 -22.37 8.91
N CYS A 158 4.46 -23.35 8.06
CA CYS A 158 3.18 -24.07 8.07
C CYS A 158 2.98 -25.04 9.25
N THR A 159 3.96 -25.18 10.15
CA THR A 159 3.85 -26.03 11.34
C THR A 159 3.82 -25.14 12.59
N ASP A 160 2.69 -25.08 13.28
CA ASP A 160 2.60 -24.43 14.60
C ASP A 160 2.77 -25.44 15.72
N PHE A 161 3.04 -24.93 16.93
CA PHE A 161 3.17 -25.72 18.14
C PHE A 161 2.07 -25.31 19.12
N MET A 162 1.02 -26.13 19.22
CA MET A 162 -0.08 -25.92 20.16
C MET A 162 0.06 -26.90 21.31
N ASN A 163 0.13 -26.39 22.54
CA ASN A 163 0.36 -27.20 23.75
C ASN A 163 1.60 -28.09 23.62
N GLY A 164 2.69 -27.56 23.05
CA GLY A 164 3.95 -28.27 22.83
C GLY A 164 3.91 -29.34 21.72
N LYS A 165 2.78 -29.54 21.03
CA LYS A 165 2.65 -30.53 19.96
C LYS A 165 2.64 -29.86 18.58
N PRO A 166 3.39 -30.39 17.60
CA PRO A 166 3.38 -29.85 16.25
C PRO A 166 2.03 -30.13 15.56
N LYS A 167 1.43 -29.09 15.00
CA LYS A 167 0.23 -29.16 14.16
C LYS A 167 0.56 -28.54 12.81
N LYS A 168 0.43 -29.34 11.75
CA LYS A 168 0.65 -28.90 10.37
C LYS A 168 -0.62 -28.30 9.81
N PHE A 169 -0.48 -27.15 9.17
CA PHE A 169 -1.51 -26.49 8.39
C PHE A 169 -1.18 -26.59 6.90
N SER A 170 -2.21 -26.71 6.08
CA SER A 170 -2.08 -26.61 4.63
C SER A 170 -2.72 -25.30 4.19
N TYR A 171 -2.00 -24.55 3.38
CA TYR A 171 -2.46 -23.30 2.78
C TYR A 171 -2.53 -23.49 1.27
N LYS A 172 -3.46 -22.84 0.56
CA LYS A 172 -3.42 -22.82 -0.92
C LYS A 172 -2.43 -21.76 -1.40
N SER A 173 -2.26 -21.64 -2.72
CA SER A 173 -1.31 -20.71 -3.35
C SER A 173 -1.83 -19.28 -3.52
N SER A 174 -2.99 -18.96 -2.96
CA SER A 174 -3.65 -17.66 -3.09
C SER A 174 -3.16 -16.65 -2.04
N TRP A 175 -3.26 -15.35 -2.32
CA TRP A 175 -2.82 -14.31 -1.39
C TRP A 175 -3.61 -14.29 -0.08
N THR A 176 -4.91 -14.62 -0.11
CA THR A 176 -5.68 -14.79 1.14
C THR A 176 -5.11 -15.87 2.05
N GLU A 177 -4.61 -16.97 1.49
CA GLU A 177 -3.96 -18.04 2.24
C GLU A 177 -2.57 -17.64 2.74
N CYS A 178 -1.87 -16.77 2.01
CA CYS A 178 -0.63 -16.14 2.48
C CYS A 178 -0.91 -15.26 3.71
N LEU A 179 -1.94 -14.40 3.67
CA LEU A 179 -2.36 -13.57 4.81
C LEU A 179 -2.73 -14.42 6.03
N ARG A 180 -3.43 -15.55 5.82
CA ARG A 180 -3.71 -16.52 6.88
C ARG A 180 -2.43 -17.11 7.46
N LEU A 181 -1.45 -17.47 6.64
CA LEU A 181 -0.15 -17.96 7.12
C LEU A 181 0.56 -16.88 7.96
N ILE A 182 0.71 -15.66 7.44
CA ILE A 182 1.35 -14.52 8.12
C ILE A 182 0.75 -14.32 9.51
N ARG A 183 -0.58 -14.23 9.57
CA ARG A 183 -1.33 -14.08 10.81
C ARG A 183 -1.08 -15.23 11.80
N ASN A 184 -1.09 -16.48 11.33
CA ASN A 184 -0.89 -17.64 12.21
C ASN A 184 0.54 -17.70 12.75
N VAL A 185 1.53 -17.42 11.88
CA VAL A 185 2.94 -17.32 12.28
C VAL A 185 3.09 -16.27 13.37
N ASN A 186 2.52 -15.07 13.21
CA ASN A 186 2.57 -14.03 14.22
C ASN A 186 1.94 -14.48 15.55
N GLN A 187 0.72 -15.03 15.51
CA GLN A 187 0.00 -15.46 16.72
C GLN A 187 0.75 -16.53 17.51
N HIS A 188 1.42 -17.46 16.83
CA HIS A 188 2.01 -18.64 17.45
C HIS A 188 3.53 -18.65 17.45
N TRP A 189 4.19 -17.55 17.06
CA TRP A 189 5.65 -17.47 16.97
C TRP A 189 6.35 -17.85 18.28
N HIS A 190 5.85 -17.33 19.40
CA HIS A 190 6.39 -17.55 20.74
C HIS A 190 6.20 -18.98 21.26
N ASN A 191 5.22 -19.72 20.72
CA ASN A 191 4.94 -21.09 21.13
C ASN A 191 5.89 -22.12 20.48
N ARG A 192 6.71 -21.69 19.53
CA ARG A 192 7.64 -22.57 18.81
C ARG A 192 8.82 -22.94 19.72
N PRO A 193 9.21 -24.23 19.79
CA PRO A 193 10.25 -24.70 20.71
C PRO A 193 11.60 -24.05 20.40
N ARG A 194 12.42 -23.82 21.44
CA ARG A 194 13.78 -23.29 21.30
C ARG A 194 14.78 -24.31 21.88
N PRO A 195 15.85 -24.69 21.16
CA PRO A 195 16.18 -24.31 19.78
C PRO A 195 15.16 -24.91 18.78
N LEU A 196 15.03 -24.28 17.60
CA LEU A 196 14.06 -24.71 16.61
C LEU A 196 14.46 -26.04 15.95
N PRO A 197 13.50 -26.90 15.56
CA PRO A 197 13.81 -28.22 14.96
C PRO A 197 14.49 -28.16 13.60
N GLN A 198 14.46 -27.00 12.92
CA GLN A 198 15.17 -26.74 11.67
C GLN A 198 15.99 -25.45 11.84
N PRO A 199 17.21 -25.54 12.40
CA PRO A 199 18.04 -24.37 12.73
C PRO A 199 18.31 -23.48 11.51
N GLU A 200 18.49 -24.07 10.33
CA GLU A 200 18.72 -23.34 9.08
C GLU A 200 17.51 -22.47 8.69
N ALA A 201 16.29 -22.90 9.00
CA ALA A 201 15.11 -22.09 8.77
C ALA A 201 15.05 -20.88 9.72
N PHE A 202 15.54 -21.03 10.96
CA PHE A 202 15.62 -19.92 11.90
C PHE A 202 16.57 -18.83 11.42
N TYR A 203 17.77 -19.19 10.95
CA TYR A 203 18.73 -18.22 10.42
C TYR A 203 18.21 -17.49 9.17
N VAL A 204 17.39 -18.17 8.35
CA VAL A 204 16.80 -17.57 7.15
C VAL A 204 15.63 -16.65 7.46
N VAL A 205 14.74 -17.06 8.38
CA VAL A 205 13.56 -16.26 8.75
C VAL A 205 13.97 -15.11 9.66
N GLY A 206 14.77 -15.36 10.69
CA GLY A 206 15.07 -14.37 11.72
C GLY A 206 13.78 -13.90 12.40
N ASP A 207 13.50 -12.60 12.30
CA ASP A 207 12.24 -11.99 12.71
C ASP A 207 11.15 -12.20 11.62
N PRO A 208 9.97 -12.73 11.96
CA PRO A 208 8.90 -12.97 10.99
C PRO A 208 8.42 -11.71 10.26
N GLN A 209 8.33 -10.58 10.96
CA GLN A 209 7.87 -9.33 10.37
C GLN A 209 8.85 -8.89 9.27
N GLU A 210 10.14 -8.87 9.58
CA GLU A 210 11.17 -8.55 8.58
C GLU A 210 11.18 -9.55 7.43
N TYR A 211 11.07 -10.86 7.72
CA TYR A 211 11.05 -11.90 6.71
C TYR A 211 9.92 -11.69 5.69
N PHE A 212 8.67 -11.55 6.15
CA PHE A 212 7.53 -11.45 5.26
C PHE A 212 7.50 -10.13 4.49
N LEU A 213 7.85 -9.01 5.11
CA LEU A 213 7.88 -7.72 4.42
C LEU A 213 9.01 -7.64 3.38
N ASN A 214 10.16 -8.28 3.62
CA ASN A 214 11.22 -8.37 2.63
C ASN A 214 10.86 -9.33 1.48
N LEU A 215 10.15 -10.42 1.79
CA LEU A 215 9.75 -11.42 0.81
C LEU A 215 8.60 -10.93 -0.11
N PHE A 216 7.67 -10.17 0.46
CA PHE A 216 6.46 -9.66 -0.21
C PHE A 216 6.33 -8.14 -0.05
N PRO A 217 7.28 -7.34 -0.57
CA PRO A 217 7.33 -5.89 -0.33
C PRO A 217 6.14 -5.12 -0.90
N ASN A 218 5.44 -5.67 -1.89
CA ASN A 218 4.27 -5.03 -2.50
C ASN A 218 2.95 -5.40 -1.81
N LEU A 219 2.91 -6.50 -1.04
CA LEU A 219 1.66 -6.99 -0.45
C LEU A 219 0.97 -5.95 0.45
N PRO A 220 1.69 -5.18 1.31
CA PRO A 220 1.04 -4.10 2.06
C PRO A 220 0.42 -3.02 1.18
N VAL A 221 1.09 -2.67 0.07
CA VAL A 221 0.58 -1.66 -0.89
C VAL A 221 -0.67 -2.17 -1.59
N ASP A 222 -0.65 -3.43 -2.04
CA ASP A 222 -1.79 -4.03 -2.72
C ASP A 222 -3.00 -4.15 -1.79
N VAL A 223 -2.79 -4.65 -0.56
CA VAL A 223 -3.82 -4.67 0.49
C VAL A 223 -4.37 -3.26 0.73
N HIS A 224 -3.49 -2.27 0.90
CA HIS A 224 -3.92 -0.92 1.21
C HIS A 224 -4.77 -0.31 0.09
N ARG A 225 -4.32 -0.46 -1.17
CA ARG A 225 -5.02 0.04 -2.36
C ARG A 225 -6.43 -0.57 -2.52
N ILE A 226 -6.56 -1.87 -2.25
CA ILE A 226 -7.84 -2.58 -2.34
C ILE A 226 -8.79 -2.08 -1.25
N VAL A 227 -8.32 -2.05 0.00
CA VAL A 227 -9.18 -1.76 1.16
C VAL A 227 -9.59 -0.29 1.24
N ARG A 228 -8.71 0.68 0.88
CA ARG A 228 -9.06 2.11 0.88
C ARG A 228 -10.24 2.45 -0.04
N SER A 229 -10.52 1.60 -1.02
CA SER A 229 -11.55 1.78 -2.05
C SER A 229 -12.90 1.14 -1.70
N CYS A 230 -13.02 0.45 -0.56
CA CYS A 230 -14.26 -0.18 -0.12
C CYS A 230 -14.63 0.19 1.32
N ASP A 231 -15.64 -0.46 1.87
CA ASP A 231 -16.15 -0.28 3.24
C ASP A 231 -15.28 -0.97 4.30
N TRP A 232 -14.36 -1.86 3.92
CA TRP A 232 -13.46 -2.53 4.86
C TRP A 232 -12.55 -1.55 5.61
N LYS A 233 -12.25 -0.38 5.02
CA LYS A 233 -11.49 0.68 5.67
C LYS A 233 -12.15 1.22 6.93
N GLU A 234 -13.46 1.05 7.10
CA GLU A 234 -14.19 1.51 8.28
C GLU A 234 -14.31 0.42 9.37
N ARG A 235 -13.80 -0.80 9.11
CA ARG A 235 -13.89 -1.91 10.07
C ARG A 235 -13.10 -1.56 11.34
N PRO A 236 -13.62 -1.87 12.55
CA PRO A 236 -13.02 -1.44 13.80
C PRO A 236 -11.54 -1.80 13.98
N ASP A 237 -11.12 -2.94 13.43
CA ASP A 237 -9.76 -3.50 13.52
C ASP A 237 -8.86 -3.14 12.32
N LEU A 238 -9.39 -2.43 11.33
CA LEU A 238 -8.65 -1.97 10.15
C LEU A 238 -8.56 -0.44 10.06
N LYS A 239 -9.55 0.31 10.56
CA LYS A 239 -9.67 1.77 10.36
C LYS A 239 -8.43 2.57 10.69
N GLU A 240 -7.65 2.16 11.70
CA GLU A 240 -6.42 2.86 12.08
C GLU A 240 -5.39 2.95 10.94
N TYR A 241 -5.40 1.99 10.00
CA TYR A 241 -4.49 1.93 8.86
C TYR A 241 -5.00 2.65 7.60
N PHE A 242 -6.22 3.19 7.62
CA PHE A 242 -6.86 3.74 6.42
C PHE A 242 -7.53 5.11 6.60
N THR A 243 -8.14 5.36 7.76
CA THR A 243 -8.98 6.54 8.03
C THR A 243 -8.38 7.37 9.14
#